data_AF-A0A562LIE2-F1
#
_entry.id   AF-A0A562LIE2-F1
#
_cell.length_a   1.000
_cell.length_b   1.000
_cell.length_c   1.000
_cell.angle_alpha   90.00
_cell.angle_beta   90.00
_cell.angle_gamma   90.00
#
_symmetry.space_group_name_H-M   'P 1'
#
loop_
_entity.id
_entity.type
_entity.pdbx_description
1 polymer ?
#
loop_
_entity_poly.entity_id
_entity_poly.type
_entity_poly.pdbx_seq_one_letter_code
_entity_poly.pdbx_strand_id
1 'polypeptide(L)' 'IFNRYGVATYTYGSGYTNQWHGQSNSGQELPDGTYYYVIDTTDGQTRTGWVYINRER' A
#
# COMPACT_ATOMS: atom_id res chain seq x y z
N ILE A 1 2.96 2.47 0.25
CA ILE A 1 1.52 2.76 0.10
C ILE A 1 1.25 4.14 0.68
N PHE A 2 0.49 4.96 -0.04
CA PHE A 2 0.20 6.34 0.31
C PHE A 2 -1.31 6.57 0.30
N ASN A 3 -1.80 7.41 1.22
CA ASN A 3 -3.18 7.89 1.16
C ASN A 3 -3.33 9.01 0.10
N ARG A 4 -4.56 9.50 -0.10
CA ARG A 4 -4.88 10.59 -1.04
C ARG A 4 -4.16 11.92 -0.81
N TYR A 5 -3.54 12.10 0.36
CA TYR A 5 -2.77 13.29 0.71
C TYR A 5 -1.26 13.10 0.49
N GLY A 6 -0.84 11.97 -0.10
CA GLY A 6 0.57 11.65 -0.31
C GLY A 6 1.31 11.20 0.95
N VAL A 7 0.61 10.92 2.05
CA VAL A 7 1.23 10.44 3.30
C VAL A 7 1.41 8.93 3.22
N ALA A 8 2.62 8.45 3.49
CA ALA A 8 2.91 7.03 3.56
C ALA A 8 2.15 6.38 4.72
N THR A 9 1.26 5.44 4.41
CA THR A 9 0.47 4.71 5.41
C THR A 9 1.02 3.31 5.70
N TYR A 10 1.72 2.74 4.73
CA TYR A 10 2.38 1.43 4.84
C TYR A 10 3.66 1.40 4.01
N THR A 11 4.70 0.82 4.59
CA THR A 11 6.03 0.62 3.98
C THR A 11 6.53 -0.78 4.32
N TYR A 12 7.13 -1.45 3.35
CA TYR A 12 7.79 -2.73 3.56
C TYR A 12 9.14 -2.73 2.83
N GLY A 13 10.11 -3.48 3.37
CA GLY A 13 11.44 -3.60 2.80
C GLY A 13 11.54 -4.71 1.76
N SER A 14 12.73 -5.27 1.61
CA SER A 14 12.99 -6.41 0.72
C SER A 14 12.17 -7.65 1.10
N GLY A 15 11.83 -8.48 0.11
CA GLY A 15 11.08 -9.72 0.33
C GLY A 15 9.56 -9.54 0.37
N TYR A 16 9.03 -8.43 -0.17
CA TYR A 16 7.59 -8.24 -0.31
C TYR A 16 6.99 -9.28 -1.27
N THR A 17 5.93 -9.95 -0.85
CA THR A 17 5.15 -10.90 -1.65
C THR A 17 3.65 -10.55 -1.57
N ASN A 18 3.10 -10.49 -0.36
CA ASN A 18 1.67 -10.26 -0.10
C ASN A 18 1.37 -9.62 1.26
N GLN A 19 2.35 -8.94 1.88
CA GLN A 19 2.23 -8.47 3.27
C GLN A 19 1.19 -7.38 3.43
N TRP A 20 0.94 -6.54 2.41
CA TRP A 20 -0.10 -5.52 2.49
C TRP A 20 -1.44 -6.08 2.04
N HIS A 21 -2.42 -6.00 2.93
CA HIS A 21 -3.79 -6.46 2.75
C HIS A 21 -4.79 -5.38 3.24
N GLY A 22 -4.41 -4.10 3.17
CA GLY A 22 -5.25 -2.97 3.57
C GLY A 22 -5.04 -2.44 4.99
N GLN A 23 -3.87 -2.69 5.59
CA GLN A 23 -3.46 -2.21 6.90
C GLN A 23 -2.37 -1.14 6.82
N SER A 24 -2.22 -0.36 7.90
CA SER A 24 -1.15 0.61 8.11
C SER A 24 0.10 -0.03 8.73
N ASN A 25 1.20 0.72 8.84
CA ASN A 25 2.42 0.27 9.51
C ASN A 25 2.23 -0.15 10.97
N SER A 26 1.22 0.38 11.67
CA SER A 26 0.89 -0.02 13.05
C SER A 26 0.01 -1.28 13.11
N GLY A 27 -0.29 -1.91 11.98
CA GLY A 27 -1.21 -3.04 11.89
C GLY A 27 -2.68 -2.64 11.92
N GLN A 28 -3.01 -1.36 12.07
CA GLN A 28 -4.39 -0.88 12.06
C GLN A 28 -4.95 -0.92 10.65
N GLU A 29 -6.16 -1.43 10.54
CA GLU A 29 -6.97 -1.44 9.35
C GLU A 29 -7.17 -0.02 8.77
N LEU A 30 -6.80 0.16 7.51
CA LEU A 30 -7.02 1.43 6.80
C LEU A 30 -8.50 1.60 6.44
N PRO A 31 -9.06 2.83 6.48
CA PRO A 31 -10.42 3.10 6.01
C PRO A 31 -10.61 2.83 4.52
N ASP A 32 -11.86 2.69 4.10
CA ASP A 32 -12.24 2.62 2.69
C ASP A 32 -11.74 3.85 1.93
N GLY A 33 -11.31 3.61 0.69
CA GLY A 33 -10.83 4.67 -0.18
C GLY A 33 -9.69 4.25 -1.10
N THR A 34 -9.26 5.21 -1.92
CA THR A 34 -8.16 5.03 -2.87
C THR A 34 -6.83 5.25 -2.17
N TYR A 35 -5.93 4.28 -2.33
CA TYR A 35 -4.53 4.33 -1.92
C TYR A 35 -3.64 4.17 -3.13
N TYR A 36 -2.45 4.74 -3.06
CA TYR A 36 -1.46 4.71 -4.13
C TYR A 36 -0.28 3.86 -3.71
N TYR A 37 0.27 3.07 -4.63
CA TYR A 37 1.48 2.29 -4.39
C TYR A 37 2.63 2.78 -5.25
N VAL A 38 3.82 2.67 -4.68
CA VAL A 38 5.12 2.77 -5.35
C VAL A 38 5.90 1.56 -4.86
N ILE A 39 6.34 0.71 -5.80
CA ILE A 39 7.03 -0.54 -5.51
C ILE A 39 8.27 -0.61 -6.39
N ASP A 40 9.43 -0.70 -5.76
CA ASP A 40 10.68 -1.00 -6.46
C ASP A 40 10.84 -2.53 -6.52
N THR A 41 10.87 -3.07 -7.74
CA THR A 41 10.99 -4.51 -7.99
C THR A 41 12.45 -4.91 -8.16
N THR A 42 12.75 -6.20 -7.92
CA THR A 42 14.13 -6.73 -7.94
C THR A 42 14.80 -6.68 -9.31
N ASP A 43 14.03 -6.50 -10.38
CA ASP A 43 14.50 -6.25 -11.74
C ASP A 43 14.87 -4.77 -11.99
N GLY A 44 14.83 -3.93 -10.95
CA GLY A 44 15.20 -2.51 -11.01
C GLY A 44 14.09 -1.60 -11.54
N GLN A 45 12.88 -2.10 -11.74
CA GLN A 45 11.74 -1.28 -12.16
C GLN A 45 11.01 -0.67 -10.96
N THR A 46 10.45 0.53 -11.15
CA THR A 46 9.49 1.11 -10.21
C THR A 46 8.09 0.96 -10.80
N ARG A 47 7.20 0.28 -10.08
CA ARG A 47 5.79 0.12 -10.42
C ARG A 47 4.95 1.03 -9.55
N THR A 48 4.06 1.79 -10.19
CA THR A 48 3.14 2.70 -9.52
C THR A 48 1.72 2.45 -9.94
N GLY A 49 0.78 2.74 -9.06
CA GLY A 49 -0.63 2.65 -9.36
C GLY A 49 -1.49 2.95 -8.16
N TRP A 50 -2.75 2.56 -8.24
CA TRP A 50 -3.70 2.73 -7.15
C TRP A 50 -4.46 1.44 -6.89
N VAL A 51 -5.01 1.37 -5.69
CA VAL A 51 -5.88 0.31 -5.21
C VAL A 51 -7.00 0.97 -4.42
N TYR A 52 -8.22 0.50 -4.61
CA TYR A 52 -9.35 0.92 -3.81
C TYR A 52 -9.61 -0.13 -2.73
N ILE A 53 -9.55 0.27 -1.46
CA ILE A 53 -10.02 -0.56 -0.36
C ILE A 53 -11.54 -0.38 -0.29
N ASN A 54 -12.26 -1.49 -0.46
CA ASN A 54 -13.68 -1.59 -0.21
C ASN A 54 -13.90 -2.65 0.87
N ARG A 55 -14.24 -2.23 2.08
CA ARG A 55 -14.75 -3.13 3.11
C ARG A 55 -16.26 -3.07 3.05
N GLU A 56 -16.88 -4.10 2.47
CA GLU A 56 -18.29 -4.37 2.74
C GLU A 56 -18.44 -4.51 4.26
N ARG A 57 -19.33 -3.69 4.83
CA ARG A 57 -19.73 -3.77 6.24
C ARG A 57 -21.07 -4.47 6.36
#